data_AF-A0A9P9SU89-F1
#
_entry.id   AF-A0A9P9SU89-F1
#
_cell.length_a   1.000
_cell.length_b   1.000
_cell.length_c   1.000
_cell.angle_alpha   90.00
_cell.angle_beta   90.00
_cell.angle_gamma   90.00
#
_symmetry.space_group_name_H-M   'P 1'
#
loop_
_entity.id
_entity.type
_entity.pdbx_description
1 polymer ?
#
loop_
_entity_poly.entity_id
_entity_poly.type
_entity_poly.pdbx_seq_one_letter_code
_entity_poly.pdbx_strand_id
1 'polypeptide(L)'
;MMGGMVLGTTTYRLDRNPEITQVMTDMWWITTMMPWPTLFIQNFAWAYAIIKDPRLNRPVSRLVAIINIIAPIIFILPSALHTTKKGAFAWNGGVSFWLLGITFGVQLFVDSYFMMRIVLSESLKQWKNEEQSEEKLEV
;
A
#
# COMPACT_ATOMS: atom_id res chain seq x y z
N MET A 1 -10.40 2.13 -8.36
CA MET A 1 -11.26 1.92 -9.55
C MET A 1 -11.74 3.23 -10.18
N MET A 2 -12.35 4.16 -9.42
CA MET A 2 -12.91 5.40 -9.99
C MET A 2 -11.88 6.25 -10.74
N GLY A 3 -10.69 6.50 -10.18
CA GLY A 3 -9.65 7.31 -10.86
C GLY A 3 -9.25 6.79 -12.24
N GLY A 4 -9.09 5.47 -12.41
CA GLY A 4 -8.78 4.86 -13.70
C GLY A 4 -9.88 5.06 -14.74
N MET A 5 -11.16 5.02 -14.31
CA MET A 5 -12.31 5.29 -15.20
C MET A 5 -12.32 6.75 -15.66
N VAL A 6 -12.02 7.68 -14.76
CA VAL A 6 -11.93 9.12 -15.10
C VAL A 6 -10.80 9.33 -16.11
N LEU A 7 -9.60 8.81 -15.84
CA LEU A 7 -8.45 8.97 -16.74
C LEU A 7 -8.69 8.32 -18.12
N GLY A 8 -9.31 7.14 -18.16
CA GLY A 8 -9.71 6.49 -19.41
C GLY A 8 -10.70 7.33 -20.21
N THR A 9 -11.66 7.96 -19.51
CA THR A 9 -12.64 8.85 -20.15
C THR A 9 -11.98 10.15 -20.67
N THR A 10 -11.01 10.71 -19.93
CA THR A 10 -10.24 11.89 -20.34
C THR A 10 -9.48 11.62 -21.63
N THR A 11 -8.73 10.51 -21.67
CA THR A 11 -7.89 10.13 -22.80
C THR A 11 -8.68 9.67 -24.03
N TYR A 12 -9.93 9.21 -23.85
CA TYR A 12 -10.79 8.77 -24.94
C TYR A 12 -11.17 9.86 -25.96
N ARG A 13 -11.24 11.15 -25.56
CA ARG A 13 -11.43 12.27 -26.50
C ARG A 13 -10.45 13.39 -26.17
N LEU A 14 -9.40 13.47 -26.97
CA LEU A 14 -8.34 14.47 -26.82
C LEU A 14 -8.77 15.86 -27.31
N ASP A 15 -9.73 15.93 -28.25
CA ASP A 15 -10.22 17.20 -28.83
C ASP A 15 -11.26 17.94 -27.96
N ARG A 16 -11.32 17.66 -26.65
CA ARG A 16 -12.24 18.36 -25.74
C ARG A 16 -11.74 19.78 -25.43
N ASN A 17 -12.69 20.65 -25.11
CA ASN A 17 -12.38 21.97 -24.56
C ASN A 17 -11.47 21.81 -23.31
N PRO A 18 -10.36 22.57 -23.20
CA PRO A 18 -9.41 22.48 -22.09
C PRO A 18 -10.03 22.57 -20.70
N GLU A 19 -11.12 23.32 -20.51
CA GLU A 19 -11.79 23.44 -19.22
C GLU A 19 -12.35 22.09 -18.73
N ILE A 20 -12.89 21.28 -19.65
CA ILE A 20 -13.41 19.95 -19.33
C ILE A 20 -12.26 19.01 -18.96
N THR A 21 -11.16 19.06 -19.70
CA THR A 21 -9.94 18.28 -19.42
C THR A 21 -9.36 18.63 -18.05
N GLN A 22 -9.39 19.91 -17.67
CA GLN A 22 -8.96 20.36 -16.34
C GLN A 22 -9.83 19.76 -15.23
N VAL A 23 -11.16 19.86 -15.33
CA VAL A 23 -12.08 19.27 -14.34
C VAL A 23 -11.88 17.76 -14.22
N MET A 24 -11.71 17.07 -15.35
CA MET A 24 -11.47 15.63 -15.36
C MET A 24 -10.12 15.25 -14.73
N THR A 25 -9.09 16.10 -14.90
CA THR A 25 -7.78 15.92 -14.26
C THR A 25 -7.88 16.09 -12.74
N ASP A 26 -8.60 17.11 -12.27
CA ASP A 26 -8.84 17.33 -10.84
C ASP A 26 -9.62 16.14 -10.23
N MET A 27 -10.67 15.67 -10.91
CA MET A 27 -11.42 14.47 -10.52
C MET A 27 -10.54 13.22 -10.46
N TRP A 28 -9.65 13.04 -11.44
CA TRP A 28 -8.73 11.91 -11.45
C TRP A 28 -7.84 11.91 -10.20
N TRP A 29 -7.22 13.04 -9.87
CA TRP A 29 -6.36 13.15 -8.68
C TRP A 29 -7.12 12.90 -7.38
N ILE A 30 -8.27 13.55 -7.20
CA ILE A 30 -9.09 13.40 -5.98
C ILE A 30 -9.54 11.94 -5.84
N THR A 31 -10.16 11.35 -6.85
CA THR A 31 -10.71 10.00 -6.76
C THR A 31 -9.64 8.90 -6.67
N THR A 32 -8.41 9.17 -7.13
CA THR A 32 -7.27 8.24 -7.01
C THR A 32 -6.66 8.27 -5.61
N MET A 33 -6.61 9.45 -4.96
CA MET A 33 -5.98 9.62 -3.64
C MET A 33 -6.94 9.40 -2.47
N MET A 34 -8.26 9.50 -2.70
CA MET A 34 -9.29 9.31 -1.67
C MET A 34 -9.49 7.89 -1.09
N PRO A 35 -9.09 6.75 -1.71
CA PRO A 35 -9.32 5.44 -1.10
C PRO A 35 -8.36 5.09 0.05
N TRP A 36 -7.67 6.08 0.63
CA TRP A 36 -6.78 5.91 1.78
C TRP A 36 -7.37 5.18 3.00
N PRO A 37 -8.69 5.24 3.33
CA PRO A 37 -9.21 4.51 4.50
C PRO A 37 -9.06 2.99 4.39
N THR A 38 -9.04 2.45 3.18
CA THR A 38 -8.83 1.01 2.97
C THR A 38 -7.40 0.59 3.34
N LEU A 39 -6.41 1.38 2.89
CA LEU A 39 -5.00 1.20 3.25
C LEU A 39 -4.79 1.41 4.75
N PHE A 40 -5.51 2.36 5.35
CA PHE A 40 -5.45 2.64 6.78
C PHE A 40 -5.80 1.41 7.61
N ILE A 41 -6.94 0.76 7.31
CA ILE A 41 -7.38 -0.45 8.01
C ILE A 41 -6.42 -1.61 7.74
N GLN A 42 -5.96 -1.78 6.50
CA GLN A 42 -4.99 -2.83 6.14
C GLN A 42 -3.70 -2.72 6.97
N ASN A 43 -3.13 -1.52 7.06
CA ASN A 43 -1.88 -1.25 7.78
C ASN A 43 -2.03 -1.56 9.27
N PHE A 44 -3.12 -1.12 9.91
CA PHE A 44 -3.36 -1.44 11.32
C PHE A 44 -3.65 -2.91 11.58
N ALA A 45 -4.36 -3.60 10.69
CA ALA A 45 -4.55 -5.05 10.80
C ALA A 45 -3.21 -5.78 10.74
N TRP A 46 -2.32 -5.37 9.84
CA TRP A 46 -0.98 -5.96 9.71
C TRP A 46 -0.09 -5.68 10.93
N ALA A 47 -0.04 -4.44 11.39
CA ALA A 47 0.68 -4.08 12.61
C ALA A 47 0.17 -4.85 13.84
N TYR A 48 -1.15 -4.98 13.98
CA TYR A 48 -1.78 -5.75 15.06
C TYR A 48 -1.35 -7.23 15.02
N ALA A 49 -1.37 -7.85 13.84
CA ALA A 49 -0.93 -9.24 13.67
C ALA A 49 0.53 -9.44 14.10
N ILE A 50 1.44 -8.54 13.69
CA ILE A 50 2.87 -8.62 14.06
C ILE A 50 3.07 -8.45 15.57
N ILE A 51 2.36 -7.51 16.19
CA ILE A 51 2.46 -7.24 17.63
C ILE A 51 1.91 -8.43 18.44
N LYS A 52 0.80 -9.01 17.99
CA LYS A 52 0.14 -10.11 18.71
C LYS A 52 0.86 -11.46 18.55
N ASP A 53 1.71 -11.63 17.54
CA ASP A 53 2.47 -12.87 17.33
C ASP A 53 3.35 -13.21 18.57
N PRO A 54 3.08 -14.33 19.27
CA PRO A 54 3.84 -14.70 20.47
C PRO A 54 5.14 -15.46 20.15
N ARG A 55 5.40 -15.82 18.88
CA ARG A 55 6.56 -16.63 18.50
C ARG A 55 7.88 -15.94 18.89
N LEU A 56 8.85 -16.71 19.40
CA LEU A 56 10.19 -16.21 19.74
C LEU A 56 11.00 -15.89 18.47
N ASN A 57 10.93 -16.78 17.47
CA ASN A 57 11.48 -16.58 16.13
C ASN A 57 10.41 -15.97 15.21
N ARG A 58 10.14 -14.67 15.40
CA ARG A 58 9.15 -13.95 14.60
C ARG A 58 9.59 -13.89 13.12
N PRO A 59 8.69 -14.21 12.17
CA PRO A 59 8.98 -14.05 10.75
C PRO A 59 9.15 -12.58 10.34
N VAL A 60 8.45 -11.67 11.03
CA VAL A 60 8.41 -10.24 10.74
C VAL A 60 8.94 -9.45 11.93
N SER A 61 9.80 -8.47 11.66
CA SER A 61 10.37 -7.60 12.69
C SER A 61 9.32 -6.63 13.26
N ARG A 62 9.45 -6.27 14.53
CA ARG A 62 8.61 -5.23 15.16
C ARG A 62 8.76 -3.86 14.50
N LEU A 63 9.86 -3.60 13.80
CA LEU A 63 10.05 -2.36 13.02
C LEU A 63 9.01 -2.24 11.90
N VAL A 64 8.63 -3.36 11.28
CA VAL A 64 7.60 -3.38 10.22
C VAL A 64 6.23 -3.01 10.79
N ALA A 65 5.95 -3.43 12.03
CA ALA A 65 4.73 -3.03 12.73
C ALA A 65 4.71 -1.51 12.99
N ILE A 66 5.84 -0.93 13.39
CA ILE A 66 5.95 0.53 13.59
C ILE A 66 5.74 1.28 12.27
N ILE A 67 6.35 0.82 11.18
CA ILE A 67 6.16 1.39 9.84
C ILE A 67 4.66 1.36 9.46
N ASN A 68 4.00 0.22 9.67
CA ASN A 68 2.56 0.05 9.41
C ASN A 68 1.65 0.79 10.41
N ILE A 69 2.19 1.39 11.48
CA ILE A 69 1.42 2.30 12.35
C ILE A 69 1.61 3.76 11.91
N ILE A 70 2.81 4.13 11.46
CA ILE A 70 3.14 5.49 11.07
C ILE A 70 2.62 5.83 9.67
N ALA A 71 2.80 4.93 8.71
CA ALA A 71 2.34 5.11 7.33
C ALA A 71 0.86 5.53 7.20
N PRO A 72 -0.11 4.87 7.89
CA PRO A 72 -1.51 5.26 7.80
C PRO A 72 -1.81 6.67 8.34
N ILE A 73 -1.03 7.17 9.30
CA ILE A 73 -1.17 8.56 9.80
C ILE A 73 -0.77 9.55 8.69
N ILE A 74 0.29 9.24 7.94
CA ILE A 74 0.72 10.04 6.79
C ILE A 74 -0.34 10.02 5.68
N PHE A 75 -1.02 8.89 5.46
CA PHE A 75 -2.07 8.75 4.45
C PHE A 75 -3.30 9.64 4.68
N ILE A 76 -3.48 10.17 5.89
CA ILE A 76 -4.56 11.13 6.19
C ILE A 76 -4.23 12.53 5.64
N LEU A 77 -2.96 12.94 5.65
CA LEU A 77 -2.53 14.30 5.28
C LEU A 77 -2.96 14.75 3.87
N PRO A 78 -2.91 13.89 2.83
CA PRO A 78 -3.42 14.19 1.50
C PRO A 78 -4.92 14.46 1.45
N SER A 79 -5.69 14.19 2.51
CA SER A 79 -7.09 14.62 2.57
C SER A 79 -7.22 16.13 2.40
N ALA A 80 -6.21 16.92 2.74
CA ALA A 80 -6.19 18.37 2.49
C ALA A 80 -6.00 18.74 0.99
N LEU A 81 -5.85 17.79 0.07
CA LEU A 81 -5.68 18.03 -1.36
C LEU A 81 -6.84 18.84 -1.97
N HIS A 82 -8.07 18.71 -1.44
CA HIS A 82 -9.22 19.46 -1.93
C HIS A 82 -9.28 20.92 -1.43
N THR A 83 -8.42 21.31 -0.48
CA THR A 83 -8.49 22.64 0.14
C THR A 83 -7.53 23.64 -0.50
N THR A 84 -6.49 23.16 -1.18
CA THR A 84 -5.45 24.03 -1.76
C THR A 84 -5.21 23.73 -3.24
N LYS A 85 -5.11 24.78 -4.04
CA LYS A 85 -4.81 24.68 -5.48
C LYS A 85 -3.31 24.75 -5.78
N LYS A 86 -2.51 25.28 -4.84
CA LYS A 86 -1.07 25.51 -4.96
C LYS A 86 -0.39 25.27 -3.61
N GLY A 87 0.88 24.87 -3.64
CA GLY A 87 1.70 24.64 -2.44
C GLY A 87 1.87 23.16 -2.10
N ALA A 88 2.40 22.88 -0.90
CA ALA A 88 2.77 21.53 -0.49
C ALA A 88 1.61 20.53 -0.45
N PHE A 89 0.38 21.02 -0.23
CA PHE A 89 -0.84 20.21 -0.20
C PHE A 89 -1.58 20.10 -1.53
N ALA A 90 -1.12 20.78 -2.59
CA ALA A 90 -1.70 20.64 -3.92
C ALA A 90 -1.51 19.22 -4.47
N TRP A 91 -2.23 18.86 -5.53
CA TRP A 91 -2.16 17.52 -6.13
C TRP A 91 -0.75 17.11 -6.59
N ASN A 92 0.11 18.08 -6.94
CA ASN A 92 1.52 17.90 -7.32
C ASN A 92 2.49 18.32 -6.19
N GLY A 93 1.96 18.55 -4.99
CA GLY A 93 2.69 19.08 -3.85
C GLY A 93 3.56 18.04 -3.14
N GLY A 94 4.56 18.53 -2.40
CA GLY A 94 5.48 17.68 -1.64
C GLY A 94 4.80 16.76 -0.62
N VAL A 95 3.70 17.18 0.00
CA VAL A 95 3.00 16.41 1.04
C VAL A 95 1.97 15.48 0.42
N SER A 96 1.05 16.01 -0.39
CA SER A 96 -0.06 15.22 -0.92
C SER A 96 0.37 14.19 -1.96
N PHE A 97 1.43 14.46 -2.72
CA PHE A 97 1.91 13.56 -3.77
C PHE A 97 3.20 12.82 -3.39
N TRP A 98 4.28 13.57 -3.12
CA TRP A 98 5.60 12.94 -2.95
C TRP A 98 5.75 12.18 -1.64
N LEU A 99 5.37 12.80 -0.51
CA LEU A 99 5.44 12.14 0.79
C LEU A 99 4.52 10.91 0.83
N LEU A 100 3.29 11.03 0.30
CA LEU A 100 2.37 9.91 0.17
C LEU A 100 2.96 8.80 -0.69
N GLY A 101 3.43 9.14 -1.90
CA GLY A 101 3.97 8.17 -2.86
C GLY A 101 5.18 7.42 -2.33
N ILE A 102 6.12 8.12 -1.69
CA ILE A 102 7.30 7.50 -1.07
C ILE A 102 6.88 6.60 0.10
N THR A 103 6.01 7.09 0.99
CA THR A 103 5.55 6.32 2.15
C THR A 103 4.84 5.04 1.72
N PHE A 104 3.94 5.16 0.75
CA PHE A 104 3.22 4.02 0.18
C PHE A 104 4.17 3.06 -0.54
N GLY A 105 5.11 3.57 -1.34
CA GLY A 105 6.10 2.74 -2.02
C GLY A 105 6.98 1.94 -1.05
N VAL A 106 7.46 2.58 0.01
CA VAL A 106 8.24 1.92 1.08
C VAL A 106 7.39 0.87 1.80
N GLN A 107 6.17 1.21 2.19
CA GLN A 107 5.27 0.29 2.88
C GLN A 107 4.94 -0.94 2.03
N LEU A 108 4.53 -0.74 0.78
CA LEU A 108 4.27 -1.82 -0.17
C LEU A 108 5.50 -2.72 -0.37
N PHE A 109 6.68 -2.13 -0.53
CA PHE A 109 7.90 -2.89 -0.75
C PHE A 109 8.28 -3.73 0.48
N VAL A 110 8.24 -3.13 1.67
CA VAL A 110 8.54 -3.81 2.93
C VAL A 110 7.57 -4.96 3.17
N ASP A 111 6.26 -4.71 3.07
CA ASP A 111 5.25 -5.74 3.34
C ASP A 111 5.33 -6.88 2.31
N SER A 112 5.51 -6.55 1.03
CA SER A 112 5.69 -7.56 -0.03
C SER A 112 6.93 -8.41 0.21
N TYR A 113 8.05 -7.79 0.57
CA TYR A 113 9.31 -8.49 0.86
C TYR A 113 9.15 -9.47 2.03
N PHE A 114 8.58 -9.03 3.14
CA PHE A 114 8.37 -9.91 4.30
C PHE A 114 7.35 -11.00 4.01
N MET A 115 6.26 -10.71 3.31
CA MET A 115 5.26 -11.70 2.92
C MET A 115 5.88 -12.81 2.05
N MET A 116 6.67 -12.44 1.05
CA MET A 116 7.39 -13.41 0.21
C MET A 116 8.36 -14.27 1.03
N ARG A 117 9.11 -13.67 1.96
CA ARG A 117 10.03 -14.39 2.84
C ARG A 117 9.31 -15.40 3.72
N ILE A 118 8.13 -15.06 4.23
CA ILE A 118 7.30 -15.95 5.05
C ILE A 118 6.86 -17.16 4.24
N VAL A 119 6.20 -16.92 3.12
CA VAL A 119 5.66 -17.98 2.24
C VAL A 119 6.77 -18.93 1.78
N LEU A 120 7.93 -18.39 1.41
CA LEU A 120 9.08 -19.21 1.03
C LEU A 120 9.63 -20.01 2.22
N SER A 121 9.68 -19.42 3.42
CA SER A 121 10.16 -20.14 4.61
C SER A 121 9.21 -21.25 5.07
N GLU A 122 7.91 -21.09 4.85
CA GLU A 122 6.89 -22.08 5.22
C GLU A 122 6.87 -23.24 4.23
N SER A 123 6.91 -22.97 2.92
CA SER A 123 7.02 -24.01 1.88
C SER A 123 8.26 -24.88 2.05
N LEU A 124 9.43 -24.28 2.34
CA LEU A 124 10.67 -25.04 2.59
C LEU A 124 10.58 -25.92 3.85
N LYS A 125 9.87 -25.47 4.89
CA LYS A 125 9.65 -26.29 6.09
C LYS A 125 8.71 -27.46 5.82
N GLN A 126 7.66 -27.24 5.04
CA GLN A 126 6.70 -28.28 4.65
C GLN A 126 7.40 -29.37 3.85
N TRP A 127 8.15 -29.00 2.81
CA TRP A 127 8.90 -29.94 1.98
C TRP A 127 9.88 -30.81 2.79
N LYS A 128 10.65 -30.21 3.70
CA LYS A 128 11.57 -30.96 4.58
C LYS A 128 10.85 -31.92 5.53
N ASN A 129 9.67 -31.54 6.01
CA ASN A 129 8.89 -32.40 6.89
C ASN A 129 8.29 -33.60 6.13
N GLU A 130 7.91 -33.40 4.87
CA GLU A 130 7.44 -34.46 3.98
C GLU A 130 8.57 -35.46 3.67
N GLU A 131 9.74 -34.96 3.23
CA GLU A 131 10.94 -35.79 2.97
C GLU A 131 11.35 -36.62 4.18
N GLN A 132 11.38 -36.01 5.38
CA GLN A 132 11.71 -36.73 6.62
C GLN A 132 10.65 -37.77 7.02
N SER A 133 9.40 -37.60 6.59
CA SER A 133 8.33 -38.58 6.82
C SER A 133 8.44 -39.78 5.90
N GLU A 134 8.86 -39.57 4.65
CA GLU A 134 9.11 -40.63 3.67
C GLU A 134 10.31 -41.49 4.09
N GLU A 135 11.43 -40.87 4.48
CA GLU A 135 12.64 -41.57 4.94
C GLU A 135 12.38 -42.47 6.16
N LYS A 136 11.46 -42.07 7.06
CA LYS A 136 11.05 -42.88 8.22
C LYS A 136 10.16 -44.07 7.88
N LEU A 137 9.50 -44.07 6.71
CA LEU A 137 8.65 -45.18 6.26
C LEU A 137 9.45 -46.24 5.50
N GLU A 138 10.64 -45.90 5.00
CA GLU A 138 11.54 -46.81 4.29
C GLU A 138 12.46 -47.64 5.21
N VAL A 139 12.51 -47.33 6.51
CA VAL A 139 13.29 -48.03 7.56
C VAL A 139 12.40 -48.92 8.40
#